data_AF-A0AAD7HK63-F1
#
_entry.id   AF-A0AAD7HK63-F1
#
_cell.length_a   1.000
_cell.length_b   1.000
_cell.length_c   1.000
_cell.angle_alpha   90.00
_cell.angle_beta   90.00
_cell.angle_gamma   90.00
#
_symmetry.space_group_name_H-M   'P 1'
#
loop_
_entity.id
_entity.type
_entity.pdbx_description
1 polymer ?
#
loop_
_entity_poly.entity_id
_entity_poly.type
_entity_poly.pdbx_seq_one_letter_code
_entity_poly.pdbx_strand_id
1 'polypeptide(L)'
;MADSPEGSNGDISDDGRALPSTGNNSPGNADAAWKSRRGKARCDSCRLRNLKCDRILPTCNQCRSTPVTDCTYTPLPTPAHRGVPRCDRCRESNLKCDRAAPVCQYCREGNITDCRYTPKKRARPPTDNRPLPTSRLPYNAQAPTASFMFTHTSGPTETASSSRSAAGHSRAEADRSTPSHPRGGSFSEGPPLALLPAPVAPSAYPHQQPFISHSFAKSNIQAPSKVTPWSHPSFYPLPDLVLQRLGAIKSVEMPLRQEFDRALEDFLSKLVPDLRETACLPPEAYATLANCLSKGNITRLSPRIQAWATCHRLCSGSDKLNLIIAPRDNFFHASSEEQHRLVTEYRTSLDRPPHSQSDSNQTSDKDDADAQPMFERVPVQQQFYDYLAYAHRGHASSVAAMMEIRRLNITSITWPMAEIFISLCPICKIIHQGGSSLATKVPVSRSR
;
A
#
# COMPACT_ATOMS: atom_id res chain seq x y z
N MET A 1 -71.94 -34.86 17.60
CA MET A 1 -72.52 -34.41 16.31
C MET A 1 -71.55 -33.43 15.67
N ALA A 2 -71.39 -33.55 14.35
CA ALA A 2 -70.47 -32.85 13.45
C ALA A 2 -69.07 -33.49 13.29
N ASP A 3 -69.04 -34.54 12.47
CA ASP A 3 -67.92 -34.97 11.62
C ASP A 3 -67.71 -34.01 10.44
N SER A 4 -66.46 -33.83 10.00
CA SER A 4 -66.08 -33.56 8.59
C SER A 4 -64.54 -33.39 8.41
N PRO A 5 -63.99 -33.63 7.20
CA PRO A 5 -62.98 -34.68 7.02
C PRO A 5 -61.65 -34.26 6.35
N GLU A 6 -60.80 -35.28 6.20
CA GLU A 6 -59.47 -35.35 5.61
C GLU A 6 -59.35 -34.83 4.17
N GLY A 7 -58.22 -34.17 3.89
CA GLY A 7 -57.82 -33.67 2.58
C GLY A 7 -56.69 -34.49 1.96
N SER A 8 -57.06 -35.19 0.89
CA SER A 8 -56.33 -35.93 -0.15
C SER A 8 -54.90 -35.48 -0.50
N ASN A 9 -53.97 -36.45 -0.52
CA ASN A 9 -52.71 -36.41 -1.26
C ASN A 9 -52.97 -36.47 -2.77
N GLY A 10 -52.23 -35.69 -3.55
CA GLY A 10 -52.21 -35.74 -5.01
C GLY A 10 -50.78 -35.97 -5.49
N ASP A 11 -50.52 -37.19 -5.97
CA ASP A 11 -49.34 -37.54 -6.78
C ASP A 11 -49.39 -36.81 -8.12
N ILE A 12 -48.28 -36.15 -8.49
CA ILE A 12 -48.07 -35.63 -9.85
C ILE A 12 -46.79 -36.25 -10.40
N SER A 13 -46.99 -37.11 -11.39
CA SER A 13 -45.98 -37.79 -12.19
C SER A 13 -45.14 -36.82 -13.02
N ASP A 14 -43.83 -37.06 -13.03
CA ASP A 14 -42.80 -36.40 -13.84
C ASP A 14 -42.62 -37.17 -15.16
N ASP A 15 -43.15 -36.63 -16.26
CA ASP A 15 -42.94 -37.15 -17.61
C ASP A 15 -41.97 -36.25 -18.38
N GLY A 16 -40.81 -36.83 -18.69
CA GLY A 16 -39.73 -36.21 -19.44
C GLY A 16 -40.13 -35.87 -20.88
N ARG A 17 -39.81 -34.63 -21.28
CA ARG A 17 -39.69 -34.26 -22.69
C ARG A 17 -38.39 -33.49 -22.93
N ALA A 18 -37.49 -34.15 -23.65
CA ALA A 18 -36.30 -33.58 -24.23
C ALA A 18 -36.64 -32.51 -25.27
N LEU A 19 -35.95 -31.37 -25.20
CA LEU A 19 -35.90 -30.35 -26.26
C LEU A 19 -34.43 -30.10 -26.67
N PRO A 20 -34.17 -29.75 -27.94
CA PRO A 20 -32.88 -29.91 -28.57
C PRO A 20 -31.89 -28.79 -28.20
N SER A 21 -30.65 -29.23 -27.95
CA SER A 21 -29.46 -28.41 -27.77
C SER A 21 -29.14 -27.62 -29.04
N THR A 22 -29.44 -26.32 -29.05
CA THR A 22 -28.91 -25.37 -30.03
C THR A 22 -27.46 -25.04 -29.67
N GLY A 23 -26.54 -25.61 -30.44
CA GLY A 23 -25.12 -25.32 -30.37
C GLY A 23 -24.84 -23.87 -30.77
N ASN A 24 -24.33 -23.09 -29.82
CA ASN A 24 -23.74 -21.79 -30.08
C ASN A 24 -22.21 -21.92 -29.96
N ASN A 25 -21.57 -22.21 -31.10
CA ASN A 25 -20.13 -22.12 -31.25
C ASN A 25 -19.70 -20.64 -31.21
N SER A 26 -19.36 -20.14 -30.03
CA SER A 26 -18.56 -18.92 -29.91
C SER A 26 -17.08 -19.30 -29.92
N PRO A 27 -16.25 -18.73 -30.83
CA PRO A 27 -14.82 -19.01 -30.85
C PRO A 27 -14.18 -18.51 -29.55
N GLY A 28 -13.40 -19.39 -28.93
CA GLY A 28 -12.78 -19.21 -27.63
C GLY A 28 -11.94 -17.93 -27.55
N ASN A 29 -12.30 -17.08 -26.61
CA ASN A 29 -11.54 -15.87 -26.26
C ASN A 29 -10.38 -16.30 -25.34
N ALA A 30 -9.27 -16.72 -25.94
CA ALA A 30 -8.06 -17.17 -25.26
C ALA A 30 -7.15 -16.03 -24.76
N ASP A 31 -7.71 -14.84 -24.50
CA ASP A 31 -6.96 -13.60 -24.28
C ASP A 31 -7.22 -12.98 -22.90
N ALA A 32 -6.85 -13.63 -21.80
CA ALA A 32 -6.82 -12.93 -20.51
C ALA A 32 -6.02 -13.63 -19.38
N ALA A 33 -4.78 -14.07 -19.60
CA ALA A 33 -3.98 -14.60 -18.47
C ALA A 33 -2.48 -14.33 -18.51
N TRP A 34 -2.03 -13.19 -19.04
CA TRP A 34 -0.63 -12.78 -18.93
C TRP A 34 -0.45 -11.76 -17.79
N LYS A 35 -0.66 -12.21 -16.54
CA LYS A 35 -0.37 -11.43 -15.32
C LYS A 35 1.12 -11.47 -14.97
N SER A 36 1.99 -11.10 -15.91
CA SER A 36 3.39 -10.76 -15.60
C SER A 36 3.56 -9.25 -15.64
N ARG A 37 3.67 -8.61 -14.47
CA ARG A 37 3.73 -7.14 -14.28
C ARG A 37 5.03 -6.49 -14.79
N ARG A 38 5.86 -7.19 -15.55
CA ARG A 38 7.14 -6.64 -16.04
C ARG A 38 7.20 -6.66 -17.57
N GLY A 39 6.52 -5.64 -18.13
CA GLY A 39 6.59 -5.24 -19.53
C GLY A 39 5.53 -5.90 -20.41
N LYS A 40 4.29 -5.37 -20.41
CA LYS A 40 3.33 -5.65 -21.49
C LYS A 40 4.02 -5.41 -22.84
N ALA A 41 3.82 -6.29 -23.81
CA ALA A 41 4.42 -6.16 -25.13
C ALA A 41 3.96 -4.84 -25.80
N ARG A 42 4.83 -4.24 -26.61
CA ARG A 42 4.40 -3.18 -27.55
C ARG A 42 3.58 -3.88 -28.66
N CYS A 43 2.58 -3.20 -29.24
CA CYS A 43 1.90 -3.71 -30.43
C CYS A 43 2.90 -3.92 -31.57
N ASP A 44 2.54 -4.75 -32.55
CA ASP A 44 3.45 -5.17 -33.62
C ASP A 44 3.90 -3.99 -34.48
N SER A 45 2.99 -3.05 -34.82
CA SER A 45 3.31 -1.85 -35.59
C SER A 45 4.32 -0.93 -34.87
N CYS A 46 4.11 -0.66 -33.58
CA CYS A 46 5.07 0.12 -32.78
C CYS A 46 6.40 -0.62 -32.58
N ARG A 47 6.37 -1.96 -32.50
CA ARG A 47 7.59 -2.78 -32.37
C ARG A 47 8.42 -2.71 -33.64
N LEU A 48 7.81 -2.91 -34.81
CA LEU A 48 8.48 -2.88 -36.12
C LEU A 48 9.10 -1.51 -36.42
N ARG A 49 8.40 -0.43 -36.05
CA ARG A 49 8.85 0.95 -36.28
C ARG A 49 9.67 1.54 -35.13
N ASN A 50 9.98 0.72 -34.11
CA ASN A 50 10.67 1.13 -32.88
C ASN A 50 10.07 2.38 -32.18
N LEU A 51 8.74 2.52 -32.24
CA LEU A 51 8.01 3.63 -31.61
C LEU A 51 7.69 3.32 -30.14
N LYS A 52 7.39 4.38 -29.37
CA LYS A 52 6.81 4.23 -28.04
C LYS A 52 5.36 3.76 -28.18
N CYS A 53 5.00 2.71 -27.44
CA CYS A 53 3.65 2.16 -27.39
C CYS A 53 3.13 2.34 -25.97
N ASP A 54 1.98 2.99 -25.84
CA ASP A 54 1.24 3.17 -24.58
C ASP A 54 0.43 1.94 -24.18
N ARG A 55 0.32 0.95 -25.08
CA ARG A 55 -0.20 -0.41 -24.81
C ARG A 55 -1.67 -0.44 -24.39
N ILE A 56 -2.42 0.58 -24.78
CA ILE A 56 -3.87 0.60 -24.65
C ILE A 56 -4.45 -0.39 -25.67
N LEU A 57 -5.38 -1.24 -25.20
CA LEU A 57 -6.15 -2.16 -26.03
C LEU A 57 -7.51 -1.52 -26.35
N PRO A 58 -8.10 -1.78 -27.54
CA PRO A 58 -7.59 -2.64 -28.62
C PRO A 58 -6.50 -1.96 -29.48
N THR A 59 -6.46 -0.63 -29.51
CA THR A 59 -5.54 0.15 -30.34
C THR A 59 -4.75 1.16 -29.48
N CYS A 60 -3.43 1.16 -29.63
CA CYS A 60 -2.54 2.07 -28.91
C CYS A 60 -2.63 3.51 -29.49
N ASN A 61 -2.42 4.57 -28.69
CA ASN A 61 -2.59 5.95 -29.17
C ASN A 61 -1.65 6.28 -30.34
N GLN A 62 -0.47 5.68 -30.36
CA GLN A 62 0.50 5.88 -31.45
C GLN A 62 0.00 5.32 -32.79
N CYS A 63 -0.71 4.19 -32.76
CA CYS A 63 -1.31 3.61 -33.97
C CYS A 63 -2.62 4.31 -34.33
N ARG A 64 -3.37 4.85 -33.36
CA ARG A 64 -4.60 5.62 -33.61
C ARG A 64 -4.35 6.85 -34.47
N SER A 65 -3.21 7.51 -34.29
CA SER A 65 -2.83 8.70 -35.08
C SER A 65 -2.33 8.38 -36.50
N THR A 66 -2.07 7.12 -36.83
CA THR A 66 -1.54 6.71 -38.15
C THR A 66 -2.55 5.82 -38.88
N PRO A 67 -3.18 6.29 -39.97
CA PRO A 67 -4.33 5.63 -40.59
C PRO A 67 -4.02 4.33 -41.37
N VAL A 68 -2.82 3.76 -41.25
CA VAL A 68 -2.29 2.76 -42.22
C VAL A 68 -1.88 1.43 -41.57
N THR A 69 -2.03 1.20 -40.26
CA THR A 69 -1.61 -0.08 -39.68
C THR A 69 -2.55 -0.62 -38.62
N ASP A 70 -2.94 -1.89 -38.78
CA ASP A 70 -3.62 -2.67 -37.76
C ASP A 70 -2.77 -2.75 -36.49
N CYS A 71 -3.36 -2.37 -35.36
CA CYS A 71 -2.70 -2.36 -34.05
C CYS A 71 -2.86 -3.72 -33.38
N THR A 72 -2.20 -4.74 -33.91
CA THR A 72 -2.24 -6.10 -33.36
C THR A 72 -1.18 -6.30 -32.28
N TYR A 73 -1.52 -7.13 -31.30
CA TYR A 73 -0.61 -7.57 -30.24
C TYR A 73 -0.38 -9.06 -30.41
N THR A 74 0.53 -9.44 -31.30
CA THR A 74 0.95 -10.84 -31.40
C THR A 74 1.60 -11.21 -30.06
N PRO A 75 1.04 -12.16 -29.29
CA PRO A 75 1.67 -12.62 -28.06
C PRO A 75 3.07 -13.09 -28.42
N LEU A 76 4.08 -12.48 -27.80
CA LEU A 76 5.44 -13.00 -27.92
C LEU A 76 5.37 -14.48 -27.53
N PRO A 77 6.01 -15.39 -28.28
CA PRO A 77 6.13 -16.78 -27.83
C PRO A 77 6.57 -16.72 -26.37
N THR A 78 5.79 -17.34 -25.48
CA THR A 78 6.01 -17.32 -24.02
C THR A 78 7.51 -17.38 -23.79
N PRO A 79 8.11 -16.35 -23.16
CA PRO A 79 9.55 -16.39 -22.92
C PRO A 79 9.77 -17.49 -21.89
N ALA A 80 9.93 -18.72 -22.37
CA ALA A 80 10.09 -19.95 -21.59
C ALA A 80 11.36 -19.94 -20.72
N HIS A 81 12.11 -18.83 -20.69
CA HIS A 81 13.48 -18.82 -20.22
C HIS A 81 13.87 -17.58 -19.37
N ARG A 82 12.91 -16.91 -18.72
CA ARG A 82 13.25 -16.04 -17.57
C ARG A 82 13.47 -16.89 -16.32
N GLY A 83 14.59 -17.59 -16.26
CA GLY A 83 14.98 -18.44 -15.14
C GLY A 83 15.95 -19.54 -15.53
N VAL A 84 15.91 -19.97 -16.80
CA VAL A 84 16.87 -20.93 -17.35
C VAL A 84 18.22 -20.22 -17.56
N PRO A 85 19.34 -20.74 -17.00
CA PRO A 85 20.66 -20.18 -17.21
C PRO A 85 21.08 -20.31 -18.69
N ARG A 86 22.19 -19.67 -19.10
CA ARG A 86 22.85 -20.05 -20.37
C ARG A 86 23.25 -21.53 -20.29
N CYS A 87 23.18 -22.28 -21.39
CA CYS A 87 23.72 -23.64 -21.42
C CYS A 87 25.22 -23.62 -21.07
N ASP A 88 25.72 -24.73 -20.54
CA ASP A 88 27.05 -24.82 -19.95
C ASP A 88 28.14 -24.45 -20.97
N ARG A 89 28.03 -24.91 -22.21
CA ARG A 89 28.96 -24.57 -23.29
C ARG A 89 28.92 -23.09 -23.69
N CYS A 90 27.75 -22.51 -23.92
CA CYS A 90 27.67 -21.07 -24.21
C CYS A 90 28.13 -20.23 -23.00
N ARG A 91 28.02 -20.75 -21.78
CA ARG A 91 28.55 -20.10 -20.57
C ARG A 91 30.08 -20.13 -20.54
N GLU A 92 30.68 -21.28 -20.81
CA GLU A 92 32.15 -21.48 -20.86
C GLU A 92 32.80 -20.70 -22.00
N SER A 93 32.19 -20.73 -23.20
CA SER A 93 32.67 -19.96 -24.36
C SER A 93 32.23 -18.49 -24.35
N ASN A 94 31.54 -18.04 -23.30
CA ASN A 94 30.96 -16.70 -23.16
C ASN A 94 30.13 -16.19 -24.35
N LEU A 95 29.38 -17.08 -24.99
CA LEU A 95 28.51 -16.78 -26.13
C LEU A 95 27.10 -16.36 -25.67
N LYS A 96 26.35 -15.72 -26.58
CA LYS A 96 24.93 -15.44 -26.39
C LYS A 96 24.13 -16.73 -26.58
N CYS A 97 23.42 -17.15 -25.54
CA CYS A 97 22.53 -18.30 -25.56
C CYS A 97 21.08 -17.78 -25.58
N ASP A 98 20.30 -18.23 -26.56
CA ASP A 98 18.85 -18.03 -26.69
C ASP A 98 18.04 -18.82 -25.66
N ARG A 99 18.70 -19.79 -24.98
CA ARG A 99 18.18 -20.60 -23.88
C ARG A 99 17.05 -21.56 -24.28
N ALA A 100 16.82 -21.77 -25.56
CA ALA A 100 15.86 -22.77 -26.03
C ALA A 100 16.26 -24.15 -25.47
N ALA A 101 15.37 -24.76 -24.69
CA ALA A 101 15.50 -26.15 -24.25
C ALA A 101 14.79 -27.07 -25.25
N PRO A 102 15.29 -28.28 -25.54
CA PRO A 102 16.45 -28.94 -24.91
C PRO A 102 17.81 -28.48 -25.45
N VAL A 103 17.89 -27.97 -26.69
CA VAL A 103 19.13 -27.52 -27.34
C VAL A 103 18.98 -26.10 -27.83
N CYS A 104 19.89 -25.23 -27.39
CA CYS A 104 19.93 -23.80 -27.74
C CYS A 104 20.24 -23.64 -29.24
N GLN A 105 19.77 -22.56 -29.87
CA GLN A 105 19.94 -22.35 -31.31
C GLN A 105 21.40 -22.38 -31.75
N TYR A 106 22.31 -21.78 -30.97
CA TYR A 106 23.74 -21.80 -31.27
C TYR A 106 24.33 -23.22 -31.27
N CYS A 107 23.97 -24.03 -30.27
CA CYS A 107 24.42 -25.43 -30.21
C CYS A 107 23.80 -26.28 -31.33
N ARG A 108 22.57 -25.98 -31.72
CA ARG A 108 21.88 -26.66 -32.83
C ARG A 108 22.56 -26.37 -34.17
N GLU A 109 22.83 -25.10 -34.46
CA GLU A 109 23.52 -24.68 -35.69
C GLU A 109 24.96 -25.21 -35.76
N GLY A 110 25.63 -25.31 -34.61
CA GLY A 110 26.96 -25.91 -34.50
C GLY A 110 26.99 -27.44 -34.52
N ASN A 111 25.86 -28.13 -34.70
CA ASN A 111 25.73 -29.59 -34.56
C ASN A 111 26.33 -30.14 -33.25
N ILE A 112 26.21 -29.37 -32.17
CA ILE A 112 26.69 -29.72 -30.84
C ILE A 112 25.58 -30.46 -30.11
N THR A 113 25.80 -31.74 -29.83
CA THR A 113 24.85 -32.59 -29.12
C THR A 113 24.86 -32.40 -27.60
N ASP A 114 25.94 -31.84 -27.04
CA ASP A 114 26.11 -31.68 -25.59
C ASP A 114 25.69 -30.28 -25.08
N CYS A 115 24.43 -29.91 -25.32
CA CYS A 115 23.85 -28.66 -24.82
C CYS A 115 23.13 -28.89 -23.48
N ARG A 116 23.84 -28.73 -22.35
CA ARG A 116 23.28 -28.93 -21.00
C ARG A 116 23.03 -27.62 -20.26
N TYR A 117 22.05 -27.60 -19.36
CA TYR A 117 21.68 -26.44 -18.55
C TYR A 117 21.85 -26.74 -17.07
N THR A 118 23.04 -26.51 -16.51
CA THR A 118 23.28 -26.73 -15.08
C THR A 118 22.87 -25.50 -14.23
N PRO A 119 21.98 -25.66 -13.21
CA PRO A 119 21.62 -24.57 -12.30
C PRO A 119 22.85 -24.00 -11.59
N LYS A 120 23.00 -22.67 -11.57
CA LYS A 120 24.12 -22.02 -10.88
C LYS A 120 23.96 -22.22 -9.36
N LYS A 121 24.76 -23.11 -8.77
CA LYS A 121 24.87 -23.29 -7.32
C LYS A 121 25.30 -21.94 -6.72
N ARG A 122 24.38 -21.23 -6.06
CA ARG A 122 24.72 -20.03 -5.30
C ARG A 122 25.64 -20.47 -4.18
N ALA A 123 26.84 -19.91 -4.10
CA ALA A 123 27.70 -20.08 -2.94
C ALA A 123 26.89 -19.65 -1.71
N ARG A 124 26.62 -20.58 -0.79
CA ARG A 124 26.08 -20.20 0.51
C ARG A 124 27.16 -19.38 1.20
N PRO A 125 26.87 -18.17 1.70
CA PRO A 125 27.83 -17.42 2.49
C PRO A 125 28.25 -18.30 3.70
N PRO A 126 29.52 -18.30 4.11
CA PRO A 126 29.96 -19.08 5.26
C PRO A 126 29.17 -18.64 6.49
N THR A 127 28.34 -19.54 7.03
CA THR A 127 27.68 -19.31 8.31
C THR A 127 28.73 -19.53 9.39
N ASP A 128 29.22 -18.44 9.97
CA ASP A 128 30.14 -18.43 11.10
C ASP A 128 29.39 -18.91 12.36
N ASN A 129 29.29 -20.22 12.53
CA ASN A 129 28.87 -20.86 13.78
C ASN A 129 30.11 -21.48 14.44
N ARG A 130 30.92 -20.65 15.10
CA ARG A 130 31.94 -21.13 16.04
C ARG A 130 31.39 -21.00 17.47
N PRO A 131 31.15 -22.09 18.20
CA PRO A 131 30.77 -22.02 19.60
C PRO A 131 31.99 -21.62 20.44
N LEU A 132 31.88 -20.54 21.23
CA LEU A 132 32.88 -20.17 22.23
C LEU A 132 32.55 -20.82 23.59
N PRO A 133 33.57 -21.28 24.33
CA PRO A 133 33.39 -21.91 25.63
C PRO A 133 33.18 -20.89 26.75
N THR A 134 32.37 -21.32 27.71
CA THR A 134 31.99 -20.69 28.97
C THR A 134 33.20 -20.37 29.85
N SER A 135 33.33 -19.11 30.28
CA SER A 135 34.03 -18.77 31.53
C SER A 135 33.39 -17.54 32.18
N ARG A 136 33.07 -17.68 33.47
CA ARG A 136 32.45 -16.68 34.35
C ARG A 136 33.53 -15.82 35.01
N LEU A 137 33.25 -14.53 35.22
CA LEU A 137 33.60 -13.61 36.34
C LEU A 137 33.60 -12.12 35.86
N PRO A 138 33.60 -11.08 36.72
CA PRO A 138 32.40 -10.33 37.07
C PRO A 138 32.43 -8.82 36.70
N TYR A 139 31.24 -8.23 36.81
CA TYR A 139 30.83 -6.82 36.97
C TYR A 139 31.86 -5.65 36.84
N ASN A 140 31.38 -4.61 36.13
CA ASN A 140 31.86 -3.21 36.01
C ASN A 140 33.00 -2.88 35.02
N ALA A 141 32.61 -2.50 33.80
CA ALA A 141 33.11 -1.29 33.15
C ALA A 141 32.15 -0.88 32.02
N GLN A 142 31.68 0.36 32.07
CA GLN A 142 30.96 1.02 30.99
C GLN A 142 31.83 1.03 29.73
N ALA A 143 31.37 0.35 28.66
CA ALA A 143 31.93 0.48 27.33
C ALA A 143 30.93 1.26 26.45
N PRO A 144 31.38 2.26 25.68
CA PRO A 144 30.50 3.07 24.84
C PRO A 144 29.99 2.22 23.67
N THR A 145 28.68 2.06 23.59
CA THR A 145 27.99 1.51 22.43
C THR A 145 28.30 2.39 21.21
N ALA A 146 29.01 1.81 20.24
CA ALA A 146 29.20 2.38 18.92
C ALA A 146 27.83 2.52 18.23
N SER A 147 27.27 3.72 18.35
CA SER A 147 26.11 4.16 17.59
C SER A 147 26.53 4.34 16.14
N PHE A 148 25.94 3.55 15.24
CA PHE A 148 25.95 3.80 13.80
C PHE A 148 25.20 5.12 13.53
N MET A 149 25.94 6.23 13.59
CA MET A 149 25.45 7.52 13.09
C MET A 149 25.81 7.63 11.62
N PHE A 150 24.79 7.82 10.77
CA PHE A 150 24.97 8.41 9.45
C PHE A 150 25.40 9.87 9.64
N THR A 151 26.71 10.10 9.70
CA THR A 151 27.27 11.45 9.63
C THR A 151 27.40 11.83 8.15
N HIS A 152 26.57 12.76 7.69
CA HIS A 152 26.84 13.50 6.46
C HIS A 152 28.03 14.44 6.73
N THR A 153 29.24 13.99 6.42
CA THR A 153 30.43 14.87 6.36
C THR A 153 30.50 15.50 4.98
N SER A 154 30.15 16.78 4.90
CA SER A 154 30.56 17.67 3.82
C SER A 154 31.88 18.35 4.20
N GLY A 155 32.94 18.07 3.45
CA GLY A 155 34.25 18.74 3.53
C GLY A 155 35.10 18.39 2.31
N PRO A 156 35.70 19.37 1.60
CA PRO A 156 36.37 19.14 0.32
C PRO A 156 37.84 18.77 0.53
N THR A 157 38.29 17.72 -0.13
CA THR A 157 39.71 17.49 -0.41
C THR A 157 39.90 17.39 -1.91
N GLU A 158 40.60 18.39 -2.44
CA GLU A 158 41.13 18.45 -3.78
C GLU A 158 42.10 17.29 -4.02
N THR A 159 41.99 16.61 -5.16
CA THR A 159 43.15 16.13 -5.94
C THR A 159 42.69 15.58 -7.30
N ALA A 160 42.91 16.43 -8.31
CA ALA A 160 43.53 16.18 -9.61
C ALA A 160 43.17 14.95 -10.48
N SER A 161 42.86 15.29 -11.75
CA SER A 161 43.25 14.60 -12.99
C SER A 161 42.40 13.45 -13.53
N SER A 162 41.56 13.70 -14.53
CA SER A 162 41.95 13.52 -15.94
C SER A 162 40.79 13.69 -16.92
N SER A 163 41.13 14.43 -17.97
CA SER A 163 40.44 14.76 -19.21
C SER A 163 39.81 13.59 -19.98
N ARG A 164 38.69 13.87 -20.67
CA ARG A 164 38.58 13.71 -22.13
C ARG A 164 37.33 14.41 -22.69
N SER A 165 37.60 15.27 -23.66
CA SER A 165 36.71 16.10 -24.47
C SER A 165 35.92 15.29 -25.51
N ALA A 166 34.76 15.80 -25.94
CA ALA A 166 34.42 16.01 -27.36
C ALA A 166 33.04 16.70 -27.55
N ALA A 167 33.06 17.79 -28.33
CA ALA A 167 32.07 18.34 -29.28
C ALA A 167 30.55 18.19 -28.99
N GLY A 168 29.70 19.22 -29.08
CA GLY A 168 29.67 20.34 -30.02
C GLY A 168 28.34 20.30 -30.80
N HIS A 169 27.69 21.47 -30.95
CA HIS A 169 26.68 21.87 -31.96
C HIS A 169 25.46 22.66 -31.42
N SER A 170 25.58 23.98 -31.59
CA SER A 170 24.63 24.99 -32.10
C SER A 170 23.11 24.87 -31.92
N ARG A 171 22.57 25.84 -31.16
CA ARG A 171 21.65 26.94 -31.55
C ARG A 171 20.63 26.71 -32.68
N ALA A 172 19.34 26.84 -32.35
CA ALA A 172 18.36 27.64 -33.10
C ALA A 172 17.15 27.97 -32.19
N GLU A 173 16.91 29.27 -32.01
CA GLU A 173 15.68 29.85 -31.47
C GLU A 173 14.53 29.67 -32.47
N ALA A 174 13.37 29.22 -31.99
CA ALA A 174 12.10 29.39 -32.68
C ALA A 174 11.00 29.58 -31.64
N ASP A 175 10.58 30.83 -31.55
CA ASP A 175 9.49 31.37 -30.76
C ASP A 175 8.14 30.79 -31.23
N ARG A 176 7.39 30.15 -30.33
CA ARG A 176 5.99 29.79 -30.58
C ARG A 176 5.21 29.66 -29.27
N SER A 177 4.54 30.76 -28.93
CA SER A 177 3.47 30.86 -27.94
C SER A 177 2.49 29.70 -28.08
N THR A 178 2.45 28.84 -27.06
CA THR A 178 1.50 27.73 -26.93
C THR A 178 0.54 28.04 -25.78
N PRO A 179 -0.79 27.85 -25.93
CA PRO A 179 -1.75 28.15 -24.88
C PRO A 179 -1.59 27.21 -23.68
N SER A 180 -1.50 27.80 -22.49
CA SER A 180 -1.47 27.11 -21.22
C SER A 180 -2.81 26.43 -20.93
N HIS A 181 -2.92 25.14 -21.22
CA HIS A 181 -3.96 24.29 -20.63
C HIS A 181 -3.63 24.02 -19.14
N PRO A 182 -4.63 23.97 -18.25
CA PRO A 182 -4.40 23.72 -16.84
C PRO A 182 -3.82 22.30 -16.68
N ARG A 183 -2.64 22.22 -16.06
CA ARG A 183 -2.03 20.96 -15.62
C ARG A 183 -3.01 20.27 -14.67
N GLY A 184 -3.71 19.26 -15.18
CA GLY A 184 -4.32 18.24 -14.32
C GLY A 184 -3.21 17.60 -13.51
N GLY A 185 -3.30 17.71 -12.18
CA GLY A 185 -2.34 17.10 -11.26
C GLY A 185 -2.26 15.60 -11.51
N SER A 186 -1.18 15.16 -12.14
CA SER A 186 -0.86 13.74 -12.26
C SER A 186 -0.42 13.28 -10.88
N PHE A 187 -1.33 12.59 -10.17
CA PHE A 187 -0.95 11.81 -9.00
C PHE A 187 0.04 10.75 -9.47
N SER A 188 1.29 10.81 -9.00
CA SER A 188 2.27 9.77 -9.28
C SER A 188 1.77 8.45 -8.71
N GLU A 189 1.81 7.37 -9.47
CA GLU A 189 1.57 6.03 -8.93
C GLU A 189 2.54 5.79 -7.75
N GLY A 190 2.00 5.81 -6.53
CA GLY A 190 2.75 5.55 -5.32
C GLY A 190 3.30 4.11 -5.30
N PRO A 191 4.33 3.83 -4.49
CA PRO A 191 4.88 2.49 -4.38
C PRO A 191 3.79 1.48 -3.94
N PRO A 192 3.72 0.28 -4.53
CA PRO A 192 2.72 -0.71 -4.16
C PRO A 192 2.90 -1.13 -2.69
N LEU A 193 1.93 -0.76 -1.85
CA LEU A 193 1.94 -1.06 -0.41
C LEU A 193 1.93 -2.57 -0.10
N ALA A 194 1.60 -3.42 -1.07
CA ALA A 194 1.66 -4.88 -0.99
C ALA A 194 3.08 -5.46 -1.13
N LEU A 195 4.07 -4.63 -1.51
CA LEU A 195 5.49 -5.01 -1.55
C LEU A 195 6.30 -4.41 -0.39
N LEU A 196 5.66 -3.63 0.48
CA LEU A 196 6.27 -3.34 1.77
C LEU A 196 6.34 -4.67 2.53
N PRO A 197 7.52 -5.06 3.07
CA PRO A 197 7.61 -6.28 3.85
C PRO A 197 6.48 -6.27 4.87
N ALA A 198 5.75 -7.39 4.96
CA ALA A 198 4.81 -7.61 6.05
C ALA A 198 5.55 -7.17 7.32
N PRO A 199 4.97 -6.29 8.15
CA PRO A 199 5.65 -5.86 9.37
C PRO A 199 5.99 -7.14 10.12
N VAL A 200 7.29 -7.48 10.13
CA VAL A 200 7.80 -8.62 10.88
C VAL A 200 7.26 -8.39 12.28
N ALA A 201 6.59 -9.40 12.85
CA ALA A 201 6.03 -9.34 14.19
C ALA A 201 7.03 -8.58 15.07
N PRO A 202 6.63 -7.46 15.68
CA PRO A 202 7.57 -6.54 16.29
C PRO A 202 8.24 -7.29 17.44
N SER A 203 9.46 -7.79 17.21
CA SER A 203 10.38 -8.15 18.27
C SER A 203 10.63 -6.88 19.06
N ALA A 204 9.83 -6.67 20.11
CA ALA A 204 9.93 -5.59 21.10
C ALA A 204 10.71 -4.37 20.60
N TYR A 205 10.26 -3.72 19.53
CA TYR A 205 10.80 -2.42 19.20
C TYR A 205 10.36 -1.51 20.35
N PRO A 206 11.29 -0.89 21.10
CA PRO A 206 10.89 -0.03 22.19
C PRO A 206 9.93 1.02 21.62
N HIS A 207 8.74 1.15 22.21
CA HIS A 207 7.71 2.16 21.91
C HIS A 207 8.20 3.62 22.10
N GLN A 208 9.50 3.81 22.18
CA GLN A 208 10.22 5.04 22.41
C GLN A 208 11.28 5.20 21.31
N GLN A 209 10.91 5.15 20.02
CA GLN A 209 11.78 5.85 19.07
C GLN A 209 11.84 7.31 19.54
N PRO A 210 13.04 7.81 19.91
CA PRO A 210 13.17 9.16 20.45
C PRO A 210 12.70 10.13 19.37
N PHE A 211 11.60 10.81 19.68
CA PHE A 211 11.06 11.85 18.83
C PHE A 211 12.06 13.01 18.80
N ILE A 212 12.63 13.28 17.63
CA ILE A 212 13.46 14.47 17.42
C ILE A 212 12.51 15.66 17.31
N SER A 213 12.26 16.33 18.44
CA SER A 213 11.49 17.57 18.44
C SER A 213 12.33 18.68 17.81
N HIS A 214 11.96 19.08 16.60
CA HIS A 214 12.53 20.27 15.98
C HIS A 214 11.99 21.51 16.72
N SER A 215 12.80 22.06 17.62
CA SER A 215 12.47 23.31 18.31
C SER A 215 12.73 24.48 17.37
N PHE A 216 11.68 25.04 16.77
CA PHE A 216 11.77 26.30 16.04
C PHE A 216 11.95 27.47 17.02
N ALA A 217 12.70 28.51 16.60
CA ALA A 217 12.95 29.69 17.42
C ALA A 217 11.62 30.29 17.91
N LYS A 218 11.50 30.44 19.23
CA LYS A 218 10.28 30.88 19.92
C LYS A 218 10.03 32.36 19.61
N SER A 219 9.22 32.65 18.60
CA SER A 219 8.60 33.97 18.46
C SER A 219 7.58 34.15 19.58
N ASN A 220 7.48 35.38 20.11
CA ASN A 220 6.79 35.76 21.35
C ASN A 220 5.25 35.77 21.22
N ILE A 221 4.68 34.70 20.64
CA ILE A 221 3.28 34.60 20.22
C ILE A 221 2.52 33.71 21.21
N GLN A 222 1.26 34.09 21.47
CA GLN A 222 0.24 33.40 22.26
C GLN A 222 0.43 31.88 22.33
N ALA A 223 0.19 31.31 23.52
CA ALA A 223 0.30 29.88 23.79
C ALA A 223 -0.27 29.06 22.61
N PRO A 224 0.55 28.22 21.97
CA PRO A 224 0.16 27.55 20.73
C PRO A 224 -1.07 26.69 21.01
N SER A 225 -2.13 26.86 20.21
CA SER A 225 -3.29 25.98 20.29
C SER A 225 -2.84 24.55 19.98
N LYS A 226 -3.31 23.59 20.78
CA LYS A 226 -3.03 22.17 20.57
C LYS A 226 -4.00 21.62 19.54
N VAL A 227 -3.64 20.51 18.89
CA VAL A 227 -4.59 19.80 18.02
C VAL A 227 -5.73 19.25 18.89
N THR A 228 -6.95 19.73 18.67
CA THR A 228 -8.16 19.20 19.31
C THR A 228 -8.62 17.95 18.56
N PRO A 229 -8.64 16.76 19.20
CA PRO A 229 -9.14 15.55 18.56
C PRO A 229 -10.64 15.63 18.29
N TRP A 230 -11.12 15.01 17.21
CA TRP A 230 -12.56 14.89 16.98
C TRP A 230 -13.19 13.91 17.99
N SER A 231 -14.35 14.29 18.53
CA SER A 231 -15.12 13.48 19.48
C SER A 231 -16.62 13.61 19.21
N HIS A 232 -17.35 12.50 19.32
CA HIS A 232 -18.81 12.50 19.24
C HIS A 232 -19.38 11.40 20.14
N PRO A 233 -20.44 11.66 20.93
CA PRO A 233 -20.93 10.73 21.96
C PRO A 233 -21.42 9.39 21.41
N SER A 234 -21.91 9.37 20.17
CA SER A 234 -22.40 8.14 19.52
C SER A 234 -21.32 7.31 18.81
N PHE A 235 -20.06 7.75 18.77
CA PHE A 235 -18.98 7.04 18.05
C PHE A 235 -17.91 6.60 19.04
N TYR A 236 -17.26 5.48 18.73
CA TYR A 236 -16.17 5.00 19.57
C TYR A 236 -14.99 5.99 19.54
N PRO A 237 -14.40 6.35 20.69
CA PRO A 237 -13.32 7.32 20.77
C PRO A 237 -12.05 6.83 20.06
N LEU A 238 -11.16 7.77 19.73
CA LEU A 238 -9.81 7.45 19.27
C LEU A 238 -9.07 6.64 20.35
N PRO A 239 -8.12 5.77 19.98
CA PRO A 239 -7.28 5.08 20.96
C PRO A 239 -6.57 6.07 21.91
N ASP A 240 -6.44 5.71 23.19
CA ASP A 240 -5.84 6.59 24.22
C ASP A 240 -4.44 7.05 23.84
N LEU A 241 -3.64 6.16 23.24
CA LEU A 241 -2.31 6.49 22.72
C LEU A 241 -2.37 7.64 21.69
N VAL A 242 -3.38 7.64 20.82
CA VAL A 242 -3.58 8.69 19.81
C VAL A 242 -3.99 9.98 20.49
N LEU A 243 -4.98 9.94 21.40
CA LEU A 243 -5.45 11.10 22.16
C LEU A 243 -4.32 11.78 22.95
N GLN A 244 -3.53 10.99 23.68
CA GLN A 244 -2.40 11.47 24.47
C GLN A 244 -1.37 12.20 23.60
N ARG A 245 -1.06 11.65 22.42
CA ARG A 245 -0.05 12.23 21.53
C ARG A 245 -0.58 13.45 20.77
N LEU A 246 -1.84 13.46 20.35
CA LEU A 246 -2.46 14.64 19.72
C LEU A 246 -2.42 15.85 20.66
N GLY A 247 -2.66 15.64 21.96
CA GLY A 247 -2.57 16.69 22.98
C GLY A 247 -1.18 17.29 23.20
N ALA A 248 -0.13 16.70 22.62
CA ALA A 248 1.24 17.22 22.63
C ALA A 248 1.62 17.94 21.32
N ILE A 249 0.86 17.76 20.25
CA ILE A 249 1.15 18.37 18.94
C ILE A 249 0.60 19.80 18.93
N LYS A 250 1.45 20.75 18.51
CA LYS A 250 1.00 22.14 18.29
C LYS A 250 0.27 22.23 16.96
N SER A 251 -0.89 22.89 16.95
CA SER A 251 -1.72 23.05 15.75
C SER A 251 -0.95 23.71 14.59
N VAL A 252 -0.06 24.65 14.89
CA VAL A 252 0.76 25.38 13.90
C VAL A 252 1.76 24.50 13.16
N GLU A 253 2.07 23.31 13.70
CA GLU A 253 2.98 22.34 13.07
C GLU A 253 2.24 21.45 12.06
N MET A 254 0.90 21.41 12.11
CA MET A 254 0.05 20.54 11.28
C MET A 254 -0.78 21.37 10.28
N PRO A 255 -1.31 20.74 9.21
CA PRO A 255 -2.32 21.37 8.36
C PRO A 255 -3.51 21.87 9.17
N LEU A 256 -4.14 22.97 8.73
CA LEU A 256 -5.43 23.36 9.28
C LEU A 256 -6.48 22.29 8.93
N ARG A 257 -7.25 21.82 9.92
CA ARG A 257 -8.26 20.77 9.71
C ARG A 257 -9.23 21.10 8.56
N GLN A 258 -9.74 22.33 8.53
CA GLN A 258 -10.65 22.80 7.49
C GLN A 258 -10.02 22.79 6.07
N GLU A 259 -8.70 23.00 5.96
CA GLU A 259 -8.01 22.90 4.67
C GLU A 259 -7.88 21.45 4.23
N PHE A 260 -7.54 20.56 5.16
CA PHE A 260 -7.49 19.12 4.90
C PHE A 260 -8.86 18.58 4.52
N ASP A 261 -9.92 18.92 5.26
CA ASP A 261 -11.28 18.43 4.99
C ASP A 261 -11.76 18.85 3.60
N ARG A 262 -11.53 20.12 3.22
CA ARG A 262 -11.84 20.62 1.86
C ARG A 262 -11.05 19.89 0.76
N ALA A 263 -9.75 19.67 0.98
CA ALA A 263 -8.91 18.96 0.02
C ALA A 263 -9.30 17.48 -0.10
N LEU A 264 -9.70 16.86 1.00
CA LEU A 264 -10.22 15.49 1.03
C LEU A 264 -11.55 15.40 0.29
N GLU A 265 -12.48 16.34 0.50
CA GLU A 265 -13.75 16.42 -0.21
C GLU A 265 -13.55 16.60 -1.73
N ASP A 266 -12.67 17.53 -2.14
CA ASP A 266 -12.31 17.71 -3.54
C ASP A 266 -11.73 16.43 -4.16
N PHE A 267 -10.86 15.72 -3.44
CA PHE A 267 -10.35 14.41 -3.86
C PHE A 267 -11.46 13.37 -4.01
N LEU A 268 -12.35 13.23 -3.03
CA LEU A 268 -13.48 12.29 -3.06
C LEU A 268 -14.46 12.60 -4.21
N SER A 269 -14.68 13.88 -4.51
CA SER A 269 -15.54 14.33 -5.61
C SER A 269 -15.02 13.94 -7.00
N LYS A 270 -13.71 13.68 -7.12
CA LYS A 270 -13.04 13.24 -8.35
C LYS A 270 -12.97 11.72 -8.47
N LEU A 271 -13.28 10.97 -7.40
CA LEU A 271 -13.38 9.52 -7.46
C LEU A 271 -14.60 9.09 -8.28
N VAL A 272 -14.44 7.96 -8.96
CA VAL A 272 -15.54 7.23 -9.61
C VAL A 272 -16.62 6.94 -8.55
N PRO A 273 -17.93 7.10 -8.84
CA PRO A 273 -19.00 6.97 -7.85
C PRO A 273 -18.88 5.72 -6.97
N ASP A 274 -18.59 4.57 -7.59
CA ASP A 274 -18.35 3.27 -6.94
C ASP A 274 -17.29 3.27 -5.83
N LEU A 275 -16.24 4.08 -6.00
CA LEU A 275 -15.16 4.21 -5.01
C LEU A 275 -15.51 5.26 -3.96
N ARG A 276 -16.24 6.31 -4.35
CA ARG A 276 -16.62 7.40 -3.45
C ARG A 276 -17.44 6.90 -2.26
N GLU A 277 -18.41 6.02 -2.50
CA GLU A 277 -19.27 5.46 -1.44
C GLU A 277 -18.48 4.69 -0.36
N THR A 278 -17.34 4.09 -0.72
CA THR A 278 -16.59 3.16 0.15
C THR A 278 -15.24 3.71 0.62
N ALA A 279 -14.76 4.80 0.04
CA ALA A 279 -13.46 5.38 0.38
C ALA A 279 -13.45 6.08 1.74
N CYS A 280 -14.53 6.78 2.07
CA CYS A 280 -14.62 7.59 3.28
C CYS A 280 -16.08 7.76 3.69
N LEU A 281 -16.44 7.28 4.88
CA LEU A 281 -17.82 7.31 5.35
C LEU A 281 -18.04 8.55 6.24
N PRO A 282 -18.94 9.48 5.84
CA PRO A 282 -19.37 10.54 6.75
C PRO A 282 -20.13 9.96 7.95
N PRO A 283 -20.30 10.70 9.06
CA PRO A 283 -20.89 10.21 10.31
C PRO A 283 -22.23 9.50 10.11
N GLU A 284 -23.11 10.06 9.29
CA GLU A 284 -24.47 9.57 9.06
C GLU A 284 -24.44 8.22 8.32
N ALA A 285 -23.63 8.13 7.27
CA ALA A 285 -23.46 6.90 6.50
C ALA A 285 -22.75 5.82 7.34
N TYR A 286 -21.73 6.22 8.12
CA TYR A 286 -21.00 5.34 9.03
C TYR A 286 -21.92 4.76 10.10
N ALA A 287 -22.72 5.60 10.78
CA ALA A 287 -23.66 5.14 11.80
C ALA A 287 -24.75 4.25 11.21
N THR A 288 -25.24 4.55 10.00
CA THR A 288 -26.20 3.70 9.30
C THR A 288 -25.61 2.32 9.02
N LEU A 289 -24.39 2.26 8.49
CA LEU A 289 -23.68 1.01 8.24
C LEU A 289 -23.42 0.24 9.54
N ALA A 290 -22.88 0.89 10.58
CA ALA A 290 -22.62 0.27 11.88
C ALA A 290 -23.88 -0.36 12.49
N ASN A 291 -25.02 0.35 12.42
CA ASN A 291 -26.32 -0.15 12.89
C ASN A 291 -26.85 -1.33 12.04
N CYS A 292 -26.64 -1.30 10.73
CA CYS A 292 -26.99 -2.43 9.85
C CYS A 292 -26.13 -3.67 10.17
N LEU A 293 -24.83 -3.46 10.41
CA LEU A 293 -23.89 -4.53 10.77
C LEU A 293 -24.19 -5.12 12.15
N SER A 294 -24.53 -4.30 13.15
CA SER A 294 -24.88 -4.79 14.50
C SER A 294 -26.15 -5.65 14.49
N LYS A 295 -27.13 -5.30 13.65
CA LYS A 295 -28.39 -6.04 13.48
C LYS A 295 -28.29 -7.24 12.53
N GLY A 296 -27.16 -7.43 11.87
CA GLY A 296 -27.01 -8.46 10.83
C GLY A 296 -27.89 -8.22 9.59
N ASN A 297 -28.40 -7.00 9.39
CA ASN A 297 -29.28 -6.68 8.27
C ASN A 297 -28.68 -5.57 7.39
N ILE A 298 -27.91 -5.99 6.38
CA ILE A 298 -27.27 -5.10 5.41
C ILE A 298 -28.16 -4.78 4.19
N THR A 299 -29.36 -5.37 4.08
CA THR A 299 -30.23 -5.22 2.90
C THR A 299 -30.70 -3.78 2.65
N ARG A 300 -30.68 -2.94 3.70
CA ARG A 300 -31.04 -1.51 3.63
C ARG A 300 -29.96 -0.61 3.04
N LEU A 301 -28.75 -1.12 2.87
CA LEU A 301 -27.60 -0.35 2.36
C LEU A 301 -27.61 -0.35 0.83
N SER A 302 -26.86 0.55 0.19
CA SER A 302 -26.69 0.50 -1.27
C SER A 302 -26.05 -0.84 -1.66
N PRO A 303 -26.37 -1.41 -2.85
CA PRO A 303 -25.76 -2.66 -3.31
C PRO A 303 -24.22 -2.64 -3.28
N ARG A 304 -23.64 -1.45 -3.50
CA ARG A 304 -22.20 -1.23 -3.46
C ARG A 304 -21.64 -1.37 -2.04
N ILE A 305 -22.26 -0.72 -1.07
CA ILE A 305 -21.87 -0.85 0.35
C ILE A 305 -22.07 -2.28 0.84
N GLN A 306 -23.15 -2.96 0.43
CA GLN A 306 -23.38 -4.37 0.75
C GLN A 306 -22.24 -5.26 0.24
N ALA A 307 -21.88 -5.12 -1.04
CA ALA A 307 -20.78 -5.86 -1.65
C ALA A 307 -19.44 -5.57 -0.95
N TRP A 308 -19.15 -4.30 -0.64
CA TRP A 308 -17.96 -3.89 0.09
C TRP A 308 -17.91 -4.48 1.50
N ALA A 309 -18.99 -4.33 2.27
CA ALA A 309 -19.09 -4.86 3.62
C ALA A 309 -18.92 -6.39 3.65
N THR A 310 -19.49 -7.10 2.68
CA THR A 310 -19.37 -8.55 2.54
C THR A 310 -17.96 -8.97 2.14
N CYS A 311 -17.38 -8.30 1.14
CA CYS A 311 -16.03 -8.57 0.65
C CYS A 311 -14.97 -8.37 1.73
N HIS A 312 -15.10 -7.31 2.54
CA HIS A 312 -14.17 -7.02 3.63
C HIS A 312 -14.58 -7.64 4.97
N ARG A 313 -15.65 -8.44 5.00
CA ARG A 313 -16.23 -9.06 6.21
C ARG A 313 -16.38 -8.07 7.38
N LEU A 314 -16.89 -6.88 7.08
CA LEU A 314 -17.07 -5.83 8.07
C LEU A 314 -18.05 -6.27 9.15
N CYS A 315 -17.78 -5.89 10.39
CA CYS A 315 -18.59 -6.22 11.55
C CYS A 315 -18.77 -4.97 12.42
N SER A 316 -19.84 -4.93 13.23
CA SER A 316 -19.89 -3.97 14.35
C SER A 316 -18.83 -4.35 15.38
N GLY A 317 -18.09 -3.37 15.91
CA GLY A 317 -17.06 -3.56 16.92
C GLY A 317 -17.50 -3.21 18.34
N SER A 318 -18.70 -2.65 18.51
CA SER A 318 -19.30 -2.31 19.81
C SER A 318 -20.82 -2.47 19.71
N ASP A 319 -21.46 -2.78 20.84
CA ASP A 319 -22.91 -2.82 20.99
C ASP A 319 -23.46 -1.49 21.50
N LYS A 320 -22.60 -0.62 22.06
CA LYS A 320 -22.96 0.66 22.68
C LYS A 320 -22.71 1.86 21.77
N LEU A 321 -21.63 1.83 20.99
CA LEU A 321 -21.17 2.93 20.17
C LEU A 321 -21.02 2.50 18.71
N ASN A 322 -21.12 3.45 17.78
CA ASN A 322 -20.83 3.17 16.38
C ASN A 322 -19.33 2.91 16.22
N LEU A 323 -18.98 1.65 15.94
CA LEU A 323 -17.64 1.19 15.60
C LEU A 323 -17.74 0.12 14.52
N ILE A 324 -17.02 0.30 13.41
CA ILE A 324 -16.90 -0.68 12.34
C ILE A 324 -15.49 -1.26 12.41
N ILE A 325 -15.40 -2.58 12.38
CA ILE A 325 -14.14 -3.33 12.35
C ILE A 325 -14.07 -4.25 11.13
N ALA A 326 -12.84 -4.52 10.70
CA ALA A 326 -12.52 -5.47 9.64
C ALA A 326 -11.50 -6.49 10.17
N PRO A 327 -11.64 -7.80 9.88
CA PRO A 327 -10.63 -8.79 10.24
C PRO A 327 -9.33 -8.52 9.49
N ARG A 328 -8.19 -8.70 10.17
CA ARG A 328 -6.87 -8.63 9.53
C ARG A 328 -6.63 -9.83 8.62
N ASP A 329 -5.67 -9.71 7.71
CA ASP A 329 -5.30 -10.75 6.74
C ASP A 329 -5.10 -12.14 7.39
N ASN A 330 -4.45 -12.20 8.55
CA ASN A 330 -4.20 -13.46 9.27
C ASN A 330 -5.48 -14.14 9.78
N PHE A 331 -6.53 -13.36 10.05
CA PHE A 331 -7.83 -13.83 10.55
C PHE A 331 -8.91 -13.81 9.46
N PHE A 332 -8.59 -13.31 8.27
CA PHE A 332 -9.53 -13.20 7.16
C PHE A 332 -10.02 -14.57 6.66
N HIS A 333 -9.18 -15.60 6.84
CA HIS A 333 -9.49 -16.98 6.48
C HIS A 333 -10.13 -17.80 7.61
N ALA A 334 -10.34 -17.20 8.79
CA ALA A 334 -11.03 -17.87 9.88
C ALA A 334 -12.42 -18.34 9.47
N SER A 335 -12.87 -19.44 10.08
CA SER A 335 -14.23 -19.95 9.87
C SER A 335 -15.26 -18.92 10.34
N SER A 336 -16.49 -19.00 9.83
CA SER A 336 -17.54 -18.05 10.24
C SER A 336 -17.83 -18.12 11.74
N GLU A 337 -17.74 -19.31 12.33
CA GLU A 337 -17.93 -19.53 13.77
C GLU A 337 -16.79 -18.94 14.59
N GLU A 338 -15.55 -19.17 14.17
CA GLU A 338 -14.37 -18.60 14.82
C GLU A 338 -14.39 -17.08 14.73
N GLN A 339 -14.68 -16.52 13.55
CA GLN A 339 -14.78 -15.07 13.38
C GLN A 339 -15.87 -14.47 14.29
N HIS A 340 -17.03 -15.13 14.41
CA HIS A 340 -18.09 -14.68 15.32
C HIS A 340 -17.62 -14.71 16.79
N ARG A 341 -16.90 -15.77 17.20
CA ARG A 341 -16.30 -15.86 18.54
C ARG A 341 -15.33 -14.71 18.81
N LEU A 342 -14.38 -14.47 17.89
CA LEU A 342 -13.37 -13.41 18.02
C LEU A 342 -14.02 -12.01 18.06
N VAL A 343 -15.05 -11.77 17.24
CA VAL A 343 -15.81 -10.51 17.25
C VAL A 343 -16.53 -10.31 18.59
N THR A 344 -17.14 -11.37 19.14
CA THR A 344 -17.85 -11.33 20.42
C THR A 344 -16.90 -11.02 21.58
N GLU A 345 -15.72 -11.65 21.60
CA GLU A 345 -14.66 -11.38 22.56
C GLU A 345 -14.16 -9.94 22.46
N TYR A 346 -13.89 -9.48 21.23
CA TYR A 346 -13.45 -8.11 20.98
C TYR A 346 -14.47 -7.08 21.47
N ARG A 347 -15.76 -7.23 21.14
CA ARG A 347 -16.85 -6.36 21.62
C ARG A 347 -16.93 -6.33 23.14
N THR A 348 -16.91 -7.51 23.77
CA THR A 348 -16.99 -7.65 25.23
C THR A 348 -15.83 -6.94 25.92
N SER A 349 -14.62 -7.01 25.33
CA SER A 349 -13.44 -6.33 25.86
C SER A 349 -13.55 -4.80 25.76
N LEU A 350 -14.09 -4.28 24.64
CA LEU A 350 -14.19 -2.84 24.40
C LEU A 350 -15.34 -2.17 25.16
N ASP A 351 -16.46 -2.86 25.33
CA ASP A 351 -17.66 -2.32 25.98
C ASP A 351 -17.64 -2.51 27.51
N ARG A 352 -16.64 -3.22 28.05
CA ARG A 352 -16.43 -3.36 29.49
C ARG A 352 -16.11 -1.99 30.10
N PRO A 353 -16.87 -1.54 31.13
CA PRO A 353 -16.58 -0.27 31.77
C PRO A 353 -15.19 -0.30 32.44
N PRO A 354 -14.44 0.82 32.40
CA PRO A 354 -13.07 0.89 32.90
C PRO A 354 -12.95 0.59 34.40
N HIS A 355 -14.03 0.75 35.17
CA HIS A 355 -14.04 0.57 36.63
C HIS A 355 -14.19 -0.88 37.10
N SER A 356 -14.45 -1.85 36.20
CA SER A 356 -14.63 -3.26 36.60
C SER A 356 -13.35 -4.09 36.63
N GLN A 357 -12.18 -3.46 36.48
CA GLN A 357 -10.87 -4.15 36.51
C GLN A 357 -10.20 -4.16 37.90
N SER A 358 -10.87 -3.69 38.95
CA SER A 358 -10.19 -3.30 40.20
C SER A 358 -9.66 -4.46 41.07
N ASP A 359 -10.12 -5.71 40.95
CA ASP A 359 -9.81 -6.71 42.00
C ASP A 359 -9.41 -8.10 41.53
N SER A 360 -9.31 -8.35 40.22
CA SER A 360 -8.70 -9.60 39.76
C SER A 360 -7.19 -9.46 39.80
N ASN A 361 -6.59 -9.83 40.94
CA ASN A 361 -5.18 -10.18 41.12
C ASN A 361 -4.77 -11.30 40.13
N GLN A 362 -4.73 -10.98 38.84
CA GLN A 362 -4.21 -11.86 37.79
C GLN A 362 -2.69 -11.83 37.88
N THR A 363 -2.16 -12.77 38.65
CA THR A 363 -0.77 -13.22 38.63
C THR A 363 -0.43 -14.02 37.37
N SER A 364 -1.21 -13.89 36.29
CA SER A 364 -0.95 -14.56 35.02
C SER A 364 0.06 -13.76 34.19
N ASP A 365 1.29 -14.25 34.24
CA ASP A 365 2.31 -14.27 33.18
C ASP A 365 2.33 -13.11 32.17
N LYS A 366 3.46 -12.40 32.20
CA LYS A 366 3.89 -11.28 31.34
C LYS A 366 3.94 -11.58 29.82
N ASP A 367 3.43 -12.71 29.36
CA ASP A 367 3.57 -13.16 27.97
C ASP A 367 2.41 -12.77 27.04
N ASP A 368 1.31 -12.19 27.56
CA ASP A 368 0.17 -11.80 26.71
C ASP A 368 0.32 -10.40 26.06
N ALA A 369 1.50 -9.77 26.20
CA ALA A 369 1.82 -8.49 25.57
C ALA A 369 1.90 -8.57 24.03
N ASP A 370 1.94 -9.78 23.47
CA ASP A 370 2.02 -10.05 22.03
C ASP A 370 0.68 -10.46 21.40
N ALA A 371 -0.45 -10.34 22.13
CA ALA A 371 -1.78 -10.56 21.55
C ALA A 371 -2.02 -9.59 20.39
N GLN A 372 -1.72 -10.04 19.17
CA GLN A 372 -1.87 -9.21 18.00
C GLN A 372 -3.34 -8.83 17.87
N PRO A 373 -3.63 -7.53 17.68
CA PRO A 373 -5.00 -7.07 17.47
C PRO A 373 -5.57 -7.81 16.26
N MET A 374 -6.68 -8.51 16.47
CA MET A 374 -7.32 -9.38 15.47
C MET A 374 -8.04 -8.60 14.39
N PHE A 375 -8.42 -7.36 14.72
CA PHE A 375 -9.25 -6.49 13.90
C PHE A 375 -8.60 -5.14 13.67
N GLU A 376 -8.85 -4.57 12.49
CA GLU A 376 -8.60 -3.17 12.17
C GLU A 376 -9.89 -2.36 12.33
N ARG A 377 -9.77 -1.13 12.84
CA ARG A 377 -10.88 -0.18 12.92
C ARG A 377 -11.00 0.57 11.60
N VAL A 378 -12.23 0.70 11.11
CA VAL A 378 -12.57 1.63 10.03
C VAL A 378 -12.87 2.99 10.68
N PRO A 379 -12.09 4.04 10.43
CA PRO A 379 -12.35 5.37 10.98
C PRO A 379 -13.57 6.02 10.32
N VAL A 380 -14.29 6.84 11.08
CA VAL A 380 -15.25 7.80 10.50
C VAL A 380 -14.48 8.96 9.85
N GLN A 381 -15.01 9.56 8.78
CA GLN A 381 -14.32 10.59 7.99
C GLN A 381 -13.57 11.66 8.81
N GLN A 382 -14.21 12.19 9.85
CA GLN A 382 -13.65 13.25 10.68
C GLN A 382 -12.42 12.82 11.48
N GLN A 383 -12.26 11.52 11.75
CA GLN A 383 -11.09 10.96 12.43
C GLN A 383 -9.88 10.82 11.51
N PHE A 384 -10.01 10.95 10.18
CA PHE A 384 -8.89 10.78 9.24
C PHE A 384 -7.78 11.80 9.54
N TYR A 385 -8.16 13.06 9.79
CA TYR A 385 -7.21 14.10 10.17
C TYR A 385 -6.46 13.73 11.47
N ASP A 386 -7.17 13.20 12.46
CA ASP A 386 -6.58 12.85 13.76
C ASP A 386 -5.53 11.75 13.65
N TYR A 387 -5.86 10.68 12.91
CA TYR A 387 -4.92 9.60 12.66
C TYR A 387 -3.73 10.05 11.81
N LEU A 388 -3.94 10.90 10.79
CA LEU A 388 -2.86 11.42 9.96
C LEU A 388 -1.97 12.43 10.71
N ALA A 389 -2.54 13.31 11.55
CA ALA A 389 -1.79 14.21 12.42
C ALA A 389 -0.93 13.42 13.42
N TYR A 390 -1.50 12.36 14.01
CA TYR A 390 -0.73 11.44 14.84
C TYR A 390 0.40 10.78 14.04
N ALA A 391 0.11 10.21 12.87
CA ALA A 391 1.10 9.46 12.09
C ALA A 391 2.20 10.37 11.52
N HIS A 392 1.87 11.61 11.19
CA HIS A 392 2.78 12.60 10.62
C HIS A 392 3.40 13.54 11.67
N ARG A 393 3.20 13.28 12.97
CA ARG A 393 3.71 14.13 14.07
C ARG A 393 5.21 14.44 14.00
N GLY A 394 6.01 13.58 13.37
CA GLY A 394 7.46 13.76 13.16
C GLY A 394 7.84 14.20 11.75
N HIS A 395 6.90 14.78 10.99
CA HIS A 395 7.09 15.18 9.59
C HIS A 395 7.61 14.06 8.69
N ALA A 396 7.24 12.81 9.02
CA ALA A 396 7.68 11.64 8.30
C ALA A 396 7.02 11.57 6.91
N SER A 397 7.66 10.86 5.97
CA SER A 397 7.12 10.65 4.63
C SER A 397 5.77 9.92 4.65
N SER A 398 5.02 9.98 3.55
CA SER A 398 3.74 9.27 3.40
C SER A 398 3.85 7.77 3.66
N VAL A 399 4.94 7.14 3.22
CA VAL A 399 5.19 5.71 3.47
C VAL A 399 5.33 5.45 4.98
N ALA A 400 6.08 6.27 5.69
CA ALA A 400 6.25 6.13 7.14
C ALA A 400 4.93 6.38 7.89
N ALA A 401 4.18 7.39 7.49
CA ALA A 401 2.85 7.67 8.04
C ALA A 401 1.90 6.48 7.81
N MET A 402 1.85 5.92 6.61
CA MET A 402 1.03 4.74 6.30
C MET A 402 1.41 3.50 7.12
N MET A 403 2.70 3.29 7.39
CA MET A 403 3.15 2.22 8.27
C MET A 403 2.71 2.45 9.72
N GLU A 404 2.73 3.70 10.19
CA GLU A 404 2.23 4.06 11.52
C GLU A 404 0.70 3.88 11.63
N ILE A 405 -0.07 4.26 10.62
CA ILE A 405 -1.53 4.01 10.54
C ILE A 405 -1.83 2.51 10.68
N ARG A 406 -1.07 1.66 9.97
CA ARG A 406 -1.22 0.19 10.07
C ARG A 406 -0.88 -0.33 11.46
N ARG A 407 0.11 0.23 12.15
CA ARG A 407 0.45 -0.16 13.54
C ARG A 407 -0.66 0.17 14.54
N LEU A 408 -1.46 1.20 14.25
CA LEU A 408 -2.65 1.54 15.04
C LEU A 408 -3.86 0.64 14.74
N ASN A 409 -3.72 -0.31 13.80
CA ASN A 409 -4.79 -1.15 13.30
C ASN A 409 -5.94 -0.30 12.73
N ILE A 410 -5.57 0.70 11.94
CA ILE A 410 -6.53 1.55 11.22
C ILE A 410 -6.47 1.17 9.75
N THR A 411 -7.66 0.94 9.19
CA THR A 411 -7.82 0.64 7.76
C THR A 411 -8.47 1.82 7.03
N SER A 412 -8.77 1.66 5.74
CA SER A 412 -9.40 2.63 4.82
C SER A 412 -8.67 3.96 4.54
N ILE A 413 -7.73 4.40 5.38
CA ILE A 413 -6.86 5.54 5.03
C ILE A 413 -5.92 5.07 3.90
N THR A 414 -5.95 5.77 2.77
CA THR A 414 -5.16 5.42 1.58
C THR A 414 -3.94 6.31 1.44
N TRP A 415 -2.96 5.86 0.64
CA TRP A 415 -1.77 6.65 0.36
C TRP A 415 -2.07 8.04 -0.23
N PRO A 416 -2.99 8.21 -1.20
CA PRO A 416 -3.39 9.55 -1.67
C PRO A 416 -3.90 10.48 -0.55
N MET A 417 -4.64 9.96 0.43
CA MET A 417 -5.14 10.76 1.56
C MET A 417 -3.99 11.23 2.46
N ALA A 418 -2.99 10.38 2.69
CA ALA A 418 -1.77 10.75 3.41
C ALA A 418 -0.96 11.81 2.65
N GLU A 419 -0.83 11.67 1.33
CA GLU A 419 -0.15 12.67 0.47
C GLU A 419 -0.87 14.03 0.50
N ILE A 420 -2.21 14.06 0.46
CA ILE A 420 -2.99 15.30 0.61
C ILE A 420 -2.61 15.98 1.94
N PHE A 421 -2.64 15.24 3.05
CA PHE A 421 -2.28 15.78 4.36
C PHE A 421 -0.85 16.33 4.40
N ILE A 422 0.13 15.58 3.91
CA ILE A 422 1.55 15.98 3.93
C ILE A 422 1.80 17.18 3.00
N SER A 423 1.15 17.21 1.84
CA SER A 423 1.25 18.33 0.90
C SER A 423 0.71 19.64 1.48
N LEU A 424 -0.21 19.56 2.45
CA LEU A 424 -0.75 20.71 3.17
C LEU A 424 0.09 21.09 4.40
N CYS A 425 0.97 20.22 4.90
CA CYS A 425 1.75 20.45 6.12
C CYS A 425 2.71 21.66 5.95
N PRO A 426 2.61 22.68 6.81
CA PRO A 426 3.41 23.91 6.67
C PRO A 426 4.91 23.65 6.82
N ILE A 427 5.30 22.76 7.74
CA ILE A 427 6.72 22.43 7.98
C ILE A 427 7.32 21.68 6.80
N CYS A 428 6.61 20.67 6.27
CA CYS A 428 7.07 19.92 5.09
C CYS A 428 7.21 20.85 3.87
N LYS A 429 6.28 21.80 3.68
CA LYS A 429 6.40 22.83 2.62
C LYS A 429 7.69 23.65 2.76
N ILE A 430 8.04 24.11 3.96
CA ILE A 430 9.26 24.87 4.22
C ILE A 430 10.52 24.02 3.93
N ILE A 431 10.54 22.76 4.40
CA ILE A 431 11.66 21.84 4.18
C ILE A 431 11.88 21.60 2.67
N HIS A 432 10.80 21.35 1.91
CA HIS A 432 10.87 21.14 0.47
C HIS A 432 11.30 22.38 -0.32
N GLN A 433 10.87 23.58 0.10
CA GLN A 433 11.27 24.84 -0.51
C GLN A 433 12.74 25.17 -0.23
N GLY A 434 13.19 24.98 1.02
CA GLY A 434 14.57 25.23 1.44
C GLY A 434 15.59 24.34 0.73
N GLY A 435 15.26 23.07 0.49
CA GLY A 435 16.12 22.15 -0.26
C GLY A 435 16.29 22.52 -1.74
N SER A 436 15.31 23.21 -2.33
CA SER A 436 15.35 23.59 -3.74
C SER A 436 16.15 24.88 -3.99
N SER A 437 16.20 25.80 -3.02
CA SER A 437 16.87 27.09 -3.18
C SER A 437 18.41 27.03 -3.09
N LEU A 438 18.98 25.99 -2.47
CA LEU A 438 20.44 25.88 -2.29
C LEU A 438 21.16 25.23 -3.49
N ALA A 439 20.44 24.64 -4.44
CA ALA A 439 21.02 24.00 -5.61
C ALA A 439 21.33 24.97 -6.77
N THR A 440 20.99 26.26 -6.65
CA THR A 440 21.10 27.22 -7.77
C THR A 440 21.85 28.47 -7.36
N LYS A 441 23.19 28.40 -7.35
CA LYS A 441 24.16 29.48 -7.61
C LYS A 441 25.53 29.10 -7.03
N VAL A 442 26.23 28.18 -7.69
CA VAL A 442 27.70 28.30 -7.75
C VAL A 442 27.98 29.14 -9.00
N PRO A 443 28.31 30.44 -8.87
CA PRO A 443 28.79 31.20 -10.00
C PRO A 443 30.10 30.55 -10.46
N VAL A 444 30.08 29.92 -11.64
CA VAL A 444 31.31 29.53 -12.33
C VAL A 444 32.01 30.82 -12.72
N SER A 445 32.97 31.26 -11.90
CA SER A 445 33.90 32.32 -12.23
C SER A 445 34.74 31.85 -13.41
N ARG A 446 34.40 32.35 -14.61
CA ARG A 446 35.30 32.30 -15.76
C ARG A 446 36.48 33.23 -15.48
N SER A 447 37.60 32.67 -15.07
CA SER A 447 38.91 33.32 -15.17
C SER A 447 39.22 33.61 -16.63
N ARG A 448 39.56 34.87 -16.93
CA ARG A 448 40.05 35.34 -18.23
C ARG A 448 41.50 34.91 -18.46
#